data_AF-A0AA42NGA6-F1
#
_entry.id   AF-A0AA42NGA6-F1
#
_cell.length_a   1.000
_cell.length_b   1.000
_cell.length_c   1.000
_cell.angle_alpha   90.00
_cell.angle_beta   90.00
_cell.angle_gamma   90.00
#
_symmetry.space_group_name_H-M   'P 1'
#
loop_
_entity.id
_entity.type
_entity.pdbx_description
1 polymer ?
#
loop_
_entity_poly.entity_id
_entity_poly.type
_entity_poly.pdbx_seq_one_letter_code
_entity_poly.pdbx_strand_id
1 'polypeptide(L)'
;MRHAAILLAALLLSTPLYAMHCPQEMARIDQLLKTEPPADPEVLAEVQRLRAEGEELHKAGNHEESVKVLEQALNLLQASE
;
A
#
# COMPACT_ATOMS: atom_id res chain seq x y z
N MET A 1 -19.82 36.15 -6.88
CA MET A 1 -19.30 35.19 -7.88
C MET A 1 -17.82 34.84 -7.69
N ARG A 2 -16.92 35.80 -7.40
CA ARG A 2 -15.46 35.54 -7.22
C ARG A 2 -15.13 34.65 -6.01
N HIS A 3 -15.80 34.85 -4.88
CA HIS A 3 -15.58 34.04 -3.66
C HIS A 3 -16.10 32.60 -3.79
N ALA A 4 -17.18 32.38 -4.56
CA ALA A 4 -17.70 31.05 -4.84
C ALA A 4 -16.74 30.23 -5.72
N ALA A 5 -16.03 30.87 -6.64
CA ALA A 5 -15.00 30.24 -7.46
C ALA A 5 -13.76 29.82 -6.64
N ILE A 6 -13.40 30.60 -5.60
CA ILE A 6 -12.27 30.28 -4.71
C ILE A 6 -12.59 29.09 -3.79
N LEU A 7 -13.82 29.00 -3.28
CA LEU A 7 -14.26 27.87 -2.45
C LEU A 7 -14.35 26.56 -3.23
N LEU A 8 -14.74 26.61 -4.51
CA LEU A 8 -14.84 25.41 -5.36
C LEU A 8 -13.46 24.84 -5.74
N ALA A 9 -12.43 25.68 -5.85
CA ALA A 9 -11.06 25.24 -6.17
C ALA A 9 -10.37 24.50 -5.02
N ALA A 10 -10.72 24.80 -3.76
CA ALA A 10 -10.10 24.17 -2.58
C ALA A 10 -10.57 22.71 -2.34
N LEU A 11 -11.77 22.35 -2.81
CA LEU A 11 -12.35 21.01 -2.64
C LEU A 11 -11.71 19.93 -3.54
N LEU A 12 -10.93 20.33 -4.55
CA LEU A 12 -10.29 19.40 -5.49
C LEU A 12 -8.89 18.92 -5.03
N LEU A 13 -8.35 19.46 -3.93
CA LEU A 13 -7.01 19.12 -3.43
C LEU A 13 -6.99 18.02 -2.36
N SER A 14 -8.14 17.50 -1.92
CA SER A 14 -8.24 16.53 -0.82
C SER A 14 -8.19 15.05 -1.24
N THR A 15 -8.11 14.74 -2.54
CA THR A 15 -8.05 13.36 -3.05
C THR A 15 -6.67 12.68 -3.13
N PRO A 16 -5.49 13.36 -3.13
CA PRO A 16 -4.23 12.68 -3.43
C PRO A 16 -3.71 11.80 -2.28
N LEU A 17 -4.26 11.90 -1.07
CA LEU A 17 -3.77 11.15 0.09
C LEU A 17 -4.11 9.66 0.00
N TYR A 18 -5.26 9.31 -0.58
CA TYR A 18 -5.68 7.90 -0.73
C TYR A 18 -4.92 7.17 -1.85
N ALA A 19 -4.50 7.87 -2.90
CA ALA A 19 -3.77 7.27 -4.02
C ALA A 19 -2.34 6.81 -3.65
N MET A 20 -1.78 7.34 -2.55
CA MET A 20 -0.40 7.09 -2.16
C MET A 20 -0.22 5.94 -1.15
N HIS A 21 -1.32 5.38 -0.63
CA HIS A 21 -1.23 4.38 0.43
C HIS A 21 -0.66 3.04 -0.07
N CYS A 22 -1.23 2.43 -1.12
CA CYS A 22 -0.72 1.16 -1.65
C CYS A 22 0.75 1.27 -2.13
N PRO A 23 1.16 2.30 -2.89
CA PRO A 23 2.57 2.46 -3.27
C PRO A 23 3.53 2.58 -2.09
N GLN A 24 3.12 3.27 -1.01
CA GLN A 24 3.93 3.39 0.20
C GLN A 24 4.09 2.04 0.91
N GLU A 25 3.01 1.27 1.05
CA GLU A 25 3.07 -0.04 1.72
C GLU A 25 3.89 -1.05 0.91
N MET A 26 3.73 -1.09 -0.41
CA MET A 26 4.58 -1.90 -1.29
C MET A 26 6.06 -1.58 -1.11
N ALA A 27 6.42 -0.28 -1.12
CA ALA A 27 7.80 0.15 -0.93
C ALA A 27 8.33 -0.23 0.46
N ARG A 28 7.49 -0.16 1.50
CA ARG A 28 7.85 -0.58 2.86
C ARG A 28 8.12 -2.09 2.94
N ILE A 29 7.25 -2.91 2.34
CA ILE A 29 7.45 -4.36 2.25
C ILE A 29 8.75 -4.67 1.50
N ASP A 30 8.97 -4.03 0.35
CA ASP A 30 10.18 -4.21 -0.47
C ASP A 30 11.46 -3.86 0.32
N GLN A 31 11.39 -2.80 1.15
CA GLN A 31 12.51 -2.41 2.01
C GLN A 31 12.76 -3.46 3.10
N LEU A 32 11.72 -3.92 3.83
CA LEU A 32 11.85 -4.92 4.88
C LEU A 32 12.39 -6.24 4.35
N LEU A 33 11.86 -6.73 3.22
CA LEU A 33 12.36 -7.93 2.55
C LEU A 33 13.85 -7.82 2.16
N LYS A 34 14.34 -6.61 1.89
CA LYS A 34 15.73 -6.37 1.52
C LYS A 34 16.65 -6.27 2.75
N THR A 35 16.21 -5.61 3.81
CA THR A 35 17.07 -5.33 4.98
C THR A 35 16.99 -6.41 6.03
N GLU A 36 15.80 -6.94 6.28
CA GLU A 36 15.46 -7.85 7.38
C GLU A 36 14.44 -8.90 6.87
N PRO A 37 14.83 -9.75 5.91
CA PRO A 37 13.93 -10.79 5.41
C PRO A 37 13.56 -11.78 6.54
N PRO A 38 12.31 -12.29 6.56
CA PRO A 38 11.92 -13.37 7.46
C PRO A 38 12.86 -14.58 7.35
N ALA A 39 13.22 -15.16 8.50
CA ALA A 39 14.03 -16.37 8.56
C ALA A 39 13.26 -17.62 8.11
N ASP A 40 11.94 -17.62 8.31
CA ASP A 40 11.06 -18.69 7.86
C ASP A 40 10.80 -18.57 6.33
N PRO A 41 11.19 -19.57 5.52
CA PRO A 41 10.99 -19.53 4.08
C PRO A 41 9.51 -19.53 3.66
N GLU A 42 8.60 -20.10 4.46
CA GLU A 42 7.17 -20.09 4.17
C GLU A 42 6.60 -18.69 4.34
N VAL A 43 6.99 -18.00 5.42
CA VAL A 43 6.62 -16.58 5.64
C VAL A 43 7.20 -15.71 4.52
N LEU A 44 8.48 -15.89 4.16
CA LEU A 44 9.10 -15.12 3.09
C LEU A 44 8.34 -15.27 1.77
N ALA A 45 7.98 -16.51 1.41
CA ALA A 45 7.22 -16.79 0.19
C ALA A 45 5.82 -16.15 0.23
N GLU A 46 5.14 -16.23 1.37
CA GLU A 46 3.80 -15.66 1.51
C GLU A 46 3.80 -14.14 1.46
N VAL A 47 4.76 -13.47 2.11
CA VAL A 47 4.92 -12.01 2.02
C VAL A 47 5.20 -11.57 0.59
N GLN A 48 6.05 -12.29 -0.14
CA GLN A 48 6.32 -11.99 -1.56
C GLN A 48 5.08 -12.16 -2.44
N ARG A 49 4.29 -13.22 -2.19
CA ARG A 49 3.03 -13.48 -2.89
C ARG A 49 2.02 -12.36 -2.64
N LEU A 50 1.79 -12.00 -1.38
CA LEU A 50 0.88 -10.92 -0.98
C LEU A 50 1.34 -9.58 -1.54
N ARG A 51 2.65 -9.27 -1.53
CA ARG A 51 3.19 -8.06 -2.16
C ARG A 51 2.82 -8.02 -3.65
N ALA A 52 3.08 -9.09 -4.40
CA ALA A 52 2.77 -9.17 -5.82
C ALA A 52 1.27 -9.02 -6.09
N GLU A 53 0.43 -9.72 -5.33
CA GLU A 53 -1.03 -9.62 -5.42
C GLU A 53 -1.53 -8.19 -5.13
N GLY A 54 -0.98 -7.55 -4.10
CA GLY A 54 -1.27 -6.15 -3.79
C GLY A 54 -0.94 -5.20 -4.94
N GLU A 55 0.17 -5.42 -5.65
CA GLU A 55 0.54 -4.64 -6.84
C GLU A 55 -0.42 -4.88 -8.02
N GLU A 56 -0.83 -6.13 -8.25
CA GLU A 56 -1.81 -6.49 -9.29
C GLU A 56 -3.17 -5.83 -9.03
N LEU A 57 -3.64 -5.90 -7.79
CA LEU A 57 -4.89 -5.25 -7.35
C LEU A 57 -4.81 -3.73 -7.54
N HIS A 58 -3.69 -3.12 -7.17
CA HIS A 58 -3.47 -1.69 -7.39
C HIS A 58 -3.54 -1.32 -8.88
N LYS A 59 -2.84 -2.08 -9.75
CA LYS A 59 -2.85 -1.86 -11.20
C LYS A 59 -4.22 -2.08 -11.82
N ALA A 60 -5.04 -2.96 -11.23
CA ALA A 60 -6.42 -3.20 -11.63
C ALA A 60 -7.42 -2.12 -11.14
N GLY A 61 -6.99 -1.19 -10.26
CA GLY A 61 -7.85 -0.17 -9.65
C GLY A 61 -8.58 -0.63 -8.38
N ASN A 62 -8.35 -1.86 -7.92
CA ASN A 62 -8.94 -2.44 -6.72
C ASN A 62 -8.13 -2.00 -5.48
N HIS A 63 -8.18 -0.71 -5.17
CA HIS A 63 -7.32 -0.11 -4.15
C HIS A 63 -7.61 -0.61 -2.73
N GLU A 64 -8.89 -0.81 -2.38
CA GLU A 64 -9.24 -1.29 -1.03
C GLU A 64 -8.75 -2.73 -0.80
N GLU A 65 -8.87 -3.60 -1.80
CA GLU A 65 -8.34 -4.96 -1.75
C GLU A 65 -6.81 -4.96 -1.73
N SER A 66 -6.17 -4.09 -2.52
CA SER A 66 -4.71 -3.91 -2.52
C SER A 66 -4.20 -3.58 -1.13
N VAL A 67 -4.81 -2.59 -0.45
CA VAL A 67 -4.45 -2.22 0.93
C VAL A 67 -4.59 -3.40 1.88
N LYS A 68 -5.73 -4.11 1.85
CA LYS A 68 -5.96 -5.26 2.75
C LYS A 68 -4.88 -6.34 2.61
N VAL A 69 -4.50 -6.65 1.37
CA VAL A 69 -3.48 -7.67 1.06
C VAL A 69 -2.08 -7.19 1.49
N LEU A 70 -1.76 -5.91 1.27
CA LEU A 70 -0.47 -5.33 1.69
C LEU A 70 -0.35 -5.23 3.22
N GLU A 71 -1.44 -4.90 3.92
CA GLU A 71 -1.51 -4.95 5.39
C GLU A 71 -1.26 -6.36 5.93
N GLN A 72 -1.80 -7.40 5.27
CA GLN A 72 -1.52 -8.80 5.63
C GLN A 72 -0.03 -9.14 5.50
N ALA A 73 0.62 -8.70 4.41
CA ALA A 73 2.07 -8.87 4.25
C ALA A 73 2.87 -8.16 5.35
N LEU A 74 2.51 -6.92 5.70
CA LEU A 74 3.17 -6.16 6.76
C LEU A 74 2.98 -6.80 8.14
N ASN A 75 1.79 -7.35 8.42
CA ASN A 75 1.53 -8.06 9.68
C ASN A 75 2.36 -9.34 9.80
N LEU A 76 2.52 -10.10 8.70
CA LEU A 76 3.39 -11.27 8.68
C LEU A 76 4.85 -10.90 8.93
N LEU A 77 5.33 -9.82 8.30
CA LEU A 77 6.68 -9.30 8.53
C LEU A 77 6.90 -8.92 10.00
N GLN A 78 5.96 -8.18 10.61
CA GLN A 78 6.04 -7.77 12.02
C GLN A 78 5.96 -8.95 13.00
N ALA A 79 5.16 -9.97 12.68
CA ALA A 79 5.03 -11.16 13.51
C ALA A 79 6.25 -12.10 13.40
N SER A 80 7.14 -11.85 12.46
CA SER A 80 8.33 -12.68 12.17
C SER A 80 9.65 -12.02 12.59
N GLU A 81 9.59 -10.83 13.19
CA GLU A 81 10.68 -10.23 13.98
C GLU A 81 10.88 -11.00 15.30
#